data_AF-A0A269XNM1-F1
#
_entry.id   AF-A0A269XNM1-F1
#
_cell.length_a   1.000
_cell.length_b   1.000
_cell.length_c   1.000
_cell.angle_alpha   90.00
_cell.angle_beta   90.00
_cell.angle_gamma   90.00
#
_symmetry.space_group_name_H-M   'P 1'
#
loop_
_entity.id
_entity.type
_entity.pdbx_description
1 polymer ?
#
loop_
_entity_poly.entity_id
_entity_poly.type
_entity_poly.pdbx_seq_one_letter_code
_entity_poly.pdbx_strand_id
1 'polypeptide(L)'
;DFIARNVYNGKEYQLSDLSSDNMAYEQTFEGYPIMNNSKARLTFNLNNGKATSYKQTAMNNIHMAEGSNSSKKQVISPRKAVEALYYNRYLKQHDQVIDARLGYYSVVKETNVQLLQPNWEIKVKHHGKD
;
A
#
# COMPACT_ATOMS: atom_id res chain seq x y z
N ASP A 1 18.39 -5.18 -6.29
CA ASP A 1 18.96 -5.64 -7.58
C ASP A 1 18.23 -6.78 -8.28
N PHE A 2 17.84 -7.87 -7.61
CA PHE A 2 17.14 -8.98 -8.29
C PHE A 2 15.80 -8.55 -8.87
N ILE A 3 14.92 -7.95 -8.04
CA ILE A 3 13.55 -7.57 -8.43
C ILE A 3 13.59 -6.60 -9.62
N ALA A 4 14.36 -5.52 -9.52
CA ALA A 4 14.48 -4.52 -10.57
C ALA A 4 14.96 -5.05 -11.94
N ARG A 5 15.61 -6.21 -11.99
CA ARG A 5 16.19 -6.79 -13.21
C ARG A 5 15.44 -8.02 -13.74
N ASN A 6 14.76 -8.76 -12.86
CA ASN A 6 14.22 -10.08 -13.19
C ASN A 6 12.70 -10.17 -13.02
N VAL A 7 12.08 -9.19 -12.37
CA VAL A 7 10.61 -9.13 -12.21
C VAL A 7 10.06 -8.11 -13.20
N TYR A 8 8.93 -8.44 -13.85
CA TYR A 8 8.24 -7.53 -14.75
C TYR A 8 7.93 -6.21 -14.02
N ASN A 9 8.31 -5.07 -14.61
CA ASN A 9 8.22 -3.75 -13.97
C ASN A 9 8.78 -3.72 -12.53
N GLY A 10 9.81 -4.51 -12.21
CA GLY A 10 10.28 -4.68 -10.83
C GLY A 10 10.79 -3.42 -10.13
N LYS A 11 11.07 -2.34 -10.88
CA LYS A 11 11.39 -1.02 -10.32
C LYS A 11 10.16 -0.30 -9.73
N GLU A 12 8.96 -0.71 -10.14
CA GLU A 12 7.68 -0.15 -9.69
C GLU A 12 7.14 -0.91 -8.48
N TYR A 13 7.98 -1.52 -7.65
CA TYR A 13 7.56 -2.26 -6.47
C TYR A 13 8.38 -1.83 -5.25
N GLN A 14 7.69 -1.62 -4.13
CA GLN A 14 8.32 -1.31 -2.84
C GLN A 14 8.00 -2.38 -1.80
N LEU A 15 8.94 -2.66 -0.90
CA LEU A 15 8.74 -3.63 0.18
C LEU A 15 7.61 -3.14 1.10
N SER A 16 6.66 -4.02 1.39
CA SER A 16 5.52 -3.72 2.27
C SER A 16 5.46 -4.63 3.49
N ASP A 17 5.93 -5.87 3.38
CA ASP A 17 5.94 -6.81 4.50
C ASP A 17 7.07 -7.84 4.36
N LEU A 18 7.58 -8.29 5.50
CA LEU A 18 8.63 -9.32 5.59
C LEU A 18 8.42 -10.17 6.83
N SER A 19 8.32 -11.48 6.62
CA SER A 19 8.24 -12.50 7.66
C SER A 19 9.25 -13.62 7.41
N SER A 20 9.26 -14.65 8.26
CA SER A 20 10.12 -15.83 8.06
C SER A 20 9.81 -16.57 6.76
N ASP A 21 8.55 -16.55 6.34
CA ASP A 21 8.03 -17.42 5.29
C ASP A 21 7.68 -16.64 4.02
N ASN A 22 7.53 -15.31 4.11
CA ASN A 22 7.07 -14.49 2.99
C ASN A 22 7.75 -13.12 2.95
N MET A 23 7.94 -12.62 1.74
CA MET A 23 8.34 -11.24 1.49
C MET A 23 7.39 -10.63 0.47
N ALA A 24 6.69 -9.55 0.85
CA ALA A 24 5.69 -8.92 0.00
C ALA A 24 6.09 -7.49 -0.39
N TYR A 25 5.73 -7.16 -1.62
CA TYR A 25 5.91 -5.85 -2.22
C TYR A 25 4.59 -5.36 -2.80
N GLU A 26 4.38 -4.05 -2.73
CA GLU A 26 3.27 -3.34 -3.34
C GLU A 26 3.76 -2.62 -4.60
N GLN A 27 2.99 -2.71 -5.68
CA GLN A 27 3.26 -1.92 -6.89
C GLN A 27 3.10 -0.43 -6.54
N THR A 28 3.94 0.41 -7.11
CA THR A 28 3.94 1.85 -6.91
C THR A 28 3.46 2.59 -8.16
N PHE A 29 2.75 3.68 -7.96
CA PHE A 29 2.43 4.66 -9.00
C PHE A 29 2.89 6.04 -8.52
N GLU A 30 3.62 6.79 -9.35
CA GLU A 30 4.17 8.11 -8.97
C GLU A 30 4.95 8.10 -7.64
N GLY A 31 5.65 6.99 -7.36
CA GLY A 31 6.44 6.80 -6.13
C GLY A 31 5.64 6.42 -4.88
N TYR A 32 4.32 6.23 -4.97
CA TYR A 32 3.48 5.82 -3.83
C TYR A 32 2.88 4.43 -4.02
N PRO A 33 2.76 3.61 -2.96
CA PRO A 33 2.22 2.26 -3.05
C PRO A 33 0.74 2.22 -3.37
N ILE A 34 0.33 1.18 -4.09
CA ILE A 34 -1.07 0.76 -4.22
C ILE A 34 -1.33 -0.25 -3.11
N MET A 35 -1.85 0.24 -2.00
CA MET A 35 -1.92 -0.48 -0.74
C MET A 35 -3.08 -1.48 -0.71
N ASN A 36 -2.87 -2.57 0.03
CA ASN A 36 -3.88 -3.60 0.30
C ASN A 36 -4.65 -4.05 -0.96
N ASN A 37 -3.93 -4.25 -2.07
CA ASN A 37 -4.51 -4.58 -3.35
C ASN A 37 -3.89 -5.85 -3.94
N SER A 38 -4.70 -6.90 -4.07
CA SER A 38 -4.26 -8.20 -4.61
C SER A 38 -3.88 -8.17 -6.09
N LYS A 39 -4.20 -7.11 -6.82
CA LYS A 39 -3.86 -6.92 -8.25
C LYS A 39 -2.58 -6.12 -8.49
N ALA A 40 -1.97 -5.60 -7.44
CA ALA A 40 -0.78 -4.75 -7.47
C ALA A 40 0.27 -5.28 -6.47
N ARG A 41 0.52 -6.60 -6.48
CA ARG A 41 1.31 -7.26 -5.44
C ARG A 41 2.34 -8.22 -6.03
N LEU A 42 3.52 -8.21 -5.43
CA LEU A 42 4.56 -9.21 -5.67
C LEU A 42 4.87 -9.90 -4.34
N THR A 43 4.72 -11.22 -4.29
CA THR A 43 4.97 -12.00 -3.06
C THR A 43 5.96 -13.11 -3.37
N PHE A 44 7.05 -13.16 -2.61
CA PHE A 44 8.00 -14.26 -2.60
C PHE A 44 7.67 -15.22 -1.46
N ASN A 45 7.68 -16.52 -1.76
CA ASN A 45 7.73 -17.56 -0.74
C ASN A 45 9.19 -17.75 -0.31
N LEU A 46 9.44 -17.78 0.99
CA LEU A 46 10.75 -17.98 1.58
C LEU A 46 10.85 -19.37 2.21
N ASN A 47 12.03 -19.98 2.11
CA ASN A 47 12.41 -21.16 2.86
C ASN A 47 13.80 -20.91 3.44
N ASN A 48 13.90 -20.88 4.78
CA ASN A 48 15.15 -20.58 5.49
C ASN A 48 15.82 -19.29 4.99
N GLY A 49 15.02 -18.22 4.85
CA GLY A 49 15.49 -16.91 4.38
C GLY A 49 15.85 -16.83 2.89
N LYS A 50 15.62 -17.89 2.10
CA LYS A 50 15.85 -17.89 0.65
C LYS A 50 14.54 -17.91 -0.11
N ALA A 51 14.40 -17.04 -1.10
CA ALA A 51 13.25 -17.06 -2.00
C ALA A 51 13.26 -18.33 -2.87
N THR A 52 12.14 -19.06 -2.87
CA THR A 52 11.98 -20.31 -3.64
C THR A 52 11.06 -20.14 -4.84
N SER A 53 10.07 -19.26 -4.73
CA SER A 53 9.17 -18.89 -5.83
C SER A 53 8.57 -17.51 -5.57
N TYR A 54 7.95 -16.93 -6.59
CA TYR A 54 7.18 -15.71 -6.43
C TYR A 54 5.89 -15.75 -7.24
N LYS A 55 4.91 -14.97 -6.79
CA LYS A 55 3.70 -14.63 -7.54
C LYS A 55 3.65 -13.13 -7.73
N GLN A 56 3.33 -12.71 -8.95
CA GLN A 56 3.16 -11.31 -9.30
C GLN A 56 1.75 -11.05 -9.84
N THR A 57 1.16 -9.96 -9.39
CA THR A 57 0.05 -9.26 -10.03
C THR A 57 0.47 -7.82 -10.27
N ALA A 58 0.19 -7.32 -11.47
CA ALA A 58 0.56 -5.98 -11.89
C ALA A 58 -0.64 -5.34 -12.59
N MET A 59 -0.94 -4.10 -12.23
CA MET A 59 -1.81 -3.26 -13.03
C MET A 59 -0.96 -2.61 -14.12
N ASN A 60 -1.45 -2.72 -15.36
CA ASN A 60 -0.89 -2.00 -16.49
C ASN A 60 -1.70 -0.71 -16.71
N ASN A 61 -1.10 0.29 -17.36
CA ASN A 61 -1.76 1.53 -17.79
C ASN A 61 -2.42 2.32 -16.65
N ILE A 62 -1.74 2.46 -15.50
CA ILE A 62 -2.20 3.32 -14.42
C ILE A 62 -2.04 4.77 -14.86
N HIS A 63 -3.12 5.53 -14.84
CA HIS A 63 -3.13 6.94 -15.21
C HIS A 63 -4.12 7.70 -14.33
N MET A 64 -3.95 9.02 -14.29
CA MET A 64 -4.93 9.91 -13.67
C MET A 64 -6.25 9.80 -14.45
N ALA A 65 -7.38 9.61 -13.76
CA ALA A 65 -8.68 9.55 -14.41
C ALA A 65 -8.93 10.80 -15.25
N GLU A 66 -9.61 10.68 -16.39
CA GLU A 66 -10.00 11.81 -17.22
C GLU A 66 -11.39 12.33 -16.81
N GLY A 67 -11.57 13.66 -16.69
CA GLY A 67 -12.86 14.27 -16.39
C GLY A 67 -12.81 15.49 -15.46
N SER A 68 -13.94 16.17 -15.30
CA SER A 68 -14.07 17.40 -14.50
C SER A 68 -13.78 17.21 -13.00
N ASN A 69 -13.84 15.97 -12.50
CA ASN A 69 -13.53 15.61 -11.11
C ASN A 69 -12.06 15.20 -10.88
N SER A 70 -11.21 15.29 -11.91
CA SER A 70 -9.81 14.84 -11.88
C SER A 70 -8.81 15.93 -11.50
N SER A 71 -9.28 17.01 -10.87
CA SER A 71 -8.39 18.07 -10.41
C SER A 71 -7.42 17.53 -9.36
N LYS A 72 -6.13 17.84 -9.52
CA LYS A 72 -5.11 17.57 -8.50
C LYS A 72 -5.51 18.32 -7.22
N LYS A 73 -5.81 17.57 -6.17
CA LYS A 73 -6.12 18.13 -4.85
C LYS A 73 -4.95 17.84 -3.91
N GLN A 74 -4.61 18.81 -3.09
CA GLN A 74 -3.63 18.61 -2.03
C GLN A 74 -4.19 17.60 -1.03
N VAL A 75 -3.42 16.54 -0.76
CA VAL A 75 -3.74 15.58 0.32
C VAL A 75 -3.56 16.25 1.68
N ILE A 76 -4.36 15.84 2.66
CA ILE A 76 -4.18 16.29 4.05
C ILE A 76 -2.81 15.85 4.58
N SER A 77 -2.30 16.53 5.61
CA SER A 77 -1.04 16.12 6.26
C SER A 77 -1.22 14.83 7.07
N PRO A 78 -0.13 14.08 7.37
CA PRO A 78 -0.21 12.91 8.25
C PRO A 78 -0.81 13.25 9.62
N ARG A 79 -0.48 14.42 10.17
CA ARG A 79 -1.06 14.91 11.43
C ARG A 79 -2.58 15.02 11.35
N LYS A 80 -3.12 15.62 10.29
CA LYS A 80 -4.58 15.74 10.10
C LYS A 80 -5.25 14.37 9.93
N ALA A 81 -4.56 13.41 9.30
CA ALA A 81 -5.07 12.04 9.20
C ALA A 81 -5.17 11.37 10.58
N VAL A 82 -4.13 11.50 11.43
CA VAL A 82 -4.15 11.01 12.81
C VAL A 82 -5.22 11.72 13.64
N GLU A 83 -5.33 13.04 13.54
CA GLU A 83 -6.39 13.83 14.20
C GLU A 83 -7.79 13.34 13.79
N ALA A 84 -8.01 13.07 12.49
CA ALA A 84 -9.27 12.50 12.02
C ALA A 84 -9.57 11.13 12.65
N LEU A 85 -8.57 10.25 12.78
CA LEU A 85 -8.77 8.95 13.47
C LEU A 85 -9.09 9.13 14.96
N TYR A 86 -8.44 10.07 15.62
CA TYR A 86 -8.71 10.41 17.02
C TYR A 86 -10.14 10.94 17.21
N TYR A 87 -10.55 11.95 16.44
CA TYR A 87 -11.89 12.55 16.55
C TYR A 87 -13.01 11.57 16.18
N ASN A 88 -12.75 10.63 15.26
CA ASN A 88 -13.68 9.55 14.91
C ASN A 88 -13.62 8.34 15.87
N ARG A 89 -12.89 8.44 16.99
CA ARG A 89 -12.77 7.40 18.04
C ARG A 89 -12.16 6.08 17.58
N TYR A 90 -11.36 6.10 16.51
CA TYR A 90 -10.57 4.93 16.09
C TYR A 90 -9.30 4.76 16.92
N LEU A 91 -8.75 5.85 17.47
CA LEU A 91 -7.64 5.83 18.42
C LEU A 91 -8.19 5.86 19.85
N LYS A 92 -7.73 4.92 20.67
CA LYS A 92 -8.08 4.80 22.09
C LYS A 92 -6.97 5.37 22.96
N GLN A 93 -7.30 5.59 24.24
CA GLN A 93 -6.30 5.96 25.22
C GLN A 93 -5.19 4.91 25.28
N HIS A 94 -3.94 5.37 25.34
CA HIS A 94 -2.72 4.55 25.33
C HIS A 94 -2.40 3.83 24.01
N ASP A 95 -3.15 4.08 22.93
CA ASP A 95 -2.71 3.68 21.60
C ASP A 95 -1.46 4.46 21.18
N GLN A 96 -0.56 3.78 20.47
CA GLN A 96 0.63 4.38 19.89
C GLN A 96 0.55 4.34 18.37
N VAL A 97 0.59 5.51 17.73
CA VAL A 97 0.81 5.59 16.28
C VAL A 97 2.28 5.25 16.00
N ILE A 98 2.51 4.20 15.22
CA ILE A 98 3.85 3.68 14.94
C ILE A 98 4.33 4.03 13.53
N ASP A 99 3.41 4.25 12.58
CA ASP A 99 3.75 4.65 11.23
C ASP A 99 2.58 5.38 10.54
N ALA A 100 2.90 6.22 9.55
CA ALA A 100 1.94 6.90 8.70
C ALA A 100 2.48 7.00 7.27
N ARG A 101 1.88 6.25 6.34
CA ARG A 101 2.30 6.23 4.93
C ARG A 101 1.17 6.66 3.99
N LEU A 102 1.53 7.45 2.97
CA LEU A 102 0.62 7.89 1.92
C LEU A 102 0.69 6.93 0.73
N GLY A 103 -0.45 6.66 0.12
CA GLY A 103 -0.52 5.89 -1.13
C GLY A 103 -1.95 5.73 -1.59
N TYR A 104 -2.23 4.71 -2.39
CA TYR A 104 -3.50 4.56 -3.09
C TYR A 104 -4.27 3.36 -2.58
N TYR A 105 -5.57 3.51 -2.36
CA TYR A 105 -6.50 2.41 -2.12
C TYR A 105 -7.52 2.31 -3.24
N SER A 106 -7.94 1.09 -3.55
CA SER A 106 -9.07 0.87 -4.46
C SER A 106 -10.40 1.21 -3.80
N VAL A 107 -11.15 2.11 -4.43
CA VAL A 107 -12.52 2.44 -4.04
C VAL A 107 -13.56 1.67 -4.86
N VAL A 108 -13.18 1.14 -6.03
CA VAL A 108 -13.98 0.21 -6.83
C VAL A 108 -13.17 -1.06 -7.06
N LYS A 109 -13.77 -2.22 -6.77
CA LYS A 109 -13.13 -3.55 -6.86
C LYS A 109 -13.73 -4.39 -8.00
N GLU A 110 -13.94 -3.80 -9.16
CA GLU A 110 -14.35 -4.56 -10.34
C GLU A 110 -13.19 -5.35 -10.94
N THR A 111 -13.46 -6.45 -11.65
CA THR A 111 -12.43 -7.37 -12.16
C THR A 111 -11.45 -6.67 -13.11
N ASN A 112 -11.94 -5.80 -13.99
CA ASN A 112 -11.13 -5.22 -15.08
C ASN A 112 -10.82 -3.73 -14.90
N VAL A 113 -11.52 -3.05 -13.99
CA VAL A 113 -11.32 -1.61 -13.72
C VAL A 113 -11.02 -1.41 -12.24
N GLN A 114 -10.06 -0.53 -11.95
CA GLN A 114 -9.71 -0.12 -10.60
C GLN A 114 -9.80 1.40 -10.54
N LEU A 115 -10.57 1.92 -9.61
CA LEU A 115 -10.52 3.33 -9.25
C LEU A 115 -9.69 3.46 -7.98
N LEU A 116 -8.57 4.16 -8.09
CA LEU A 116 -7.63 4.38 -6.99
C LEU A 116 -7.80 5.79 -6.43
N GLN A 117 -7.78 5.92 -5.10
CA GLN A 117 -7.80 7.21 -4.44
C GLN A 117 -6.64 7.32 -3.43
N PRO A 118 -6.00 8.49 -3.31
CA PRO A 118 -4.96 8.71 -2.32
C PRO A 118 -5.54 8.62 -0.90
N ASN A 119 -4.85 7.92 -0.02
CA ASN A 119 -5.25 7.72 1.38
C ASN A 119 -4.03 7.56 2.28
N TRP A 120 -4.22 7.88 3.56
CA TRP A 120 -3.24 7.64 4.62
C TRP A 120 -3.50 6.28 5.27
N GLU A 121 -2.48 5.42 5.28
CA GLU A 121 -2.46 4.25 6.14
C GLU A 121 -1.74 4.62 7.43
N ILE A 122 -2.44 4.47 8.56
CA ILE A 122 -1.91 4.75 9.90
C ILE A 122 -1.78 3.42 10.63
N LYS A 123 -0.56 3.04 10.97
CA LYS A 123 -0.30 1.82 11.74
C LYS A 123 -0.32 2.16 13.23
N VAL A 124 -1.12 1.42 13.99
CA VAL A 124 -1.37 1.69 15.41
C VAL A 124 -1.06 0.44 16.22
N LYS A 125 -0.31 0.60 17.30
CA LYS A 125 -0.18 -0.41 18.36
C LYS A 125 -1.21 -0.13 19.43
N HIS A 126 -2.18 -1.03 19.60
CA HIS A 126 -3.20 -0.90 20.62
C HIS A 126 -2.70 -1.38 21.97
N HIS A 127 -3.09 -0.66 23.03
CA HIS A 127 -2.78 -1.11 24.39
C HIS A 127 -3.58 -2.38 24.74
N GLY A 128 -2.92 -3.40 25.28
CA GLY A 128 -3.55 -4.65 25.74
C GLY A 128 -3.88 -5.65 24.64
N LYS A 129 -3.30 -5.51 23.44
CA LYS A 129 -3.31 -6.54 22.40
C LYS A 129 -1.88 -6.74 21.91
N ASP A 130 -1.33 -7.93 22.19
CA ASP A 130 -0.09 -8.42 21.61
C ASP A 130 -0.31 -8.86 20.15
#